data_AF-A0A968LLU9-F1
#
_entry.id   AF-A0A968LLU9-F1
#
_cell.length_a   1.000
_cell.length_b   1.000
_cell.length_c   1.000
_cell.angle_alpha   90.00
_cell.angle_beta   90.00
_cell.angle_gamma   90.00
#
_symmetry.space_group_name_H-M   'P 1'
#
loop_
_entity.id
_entity.type
_entity.pdbx_description
1 polymer ?
#
loop_
_entity_poly.entity_id
_entity_poly.type
_entity_poly.pdbx_seq_one_letter_code
_entity_poly.pdbx_strand_id
1 'polypeptide(L)'
;MLISNFEILVKPIAPAGPPGVARTVVQAYFLTISNLDPNSDVSLDIDFTAITPDLSTNVITFFDVIGSNDPSALIPLPGGKKFRRTVTLPACDTGLFLLQPDIIINPALLTAANLEIRGYVEISVSPLSAIPAVQLLVTPEHRGTFIPQDLIPPPDLDFDQLAYALPIAGGKAIIALP
;
A
#
# COMPACT_ATOMS: atom_id res chain seq x y z
N MET A 1 8.26 4.81 -13.65
CA MET A 1 8.99 5.82 -12.85
C MET A 1 8.95 5.41 -11.39
N LEU A 2 10.08 5.41 -10.69
CA LEU A 2 10.16 5.09 -9.26
C LEU A 2 9.41 6.14 -8.42
N ILE A 3 8.55 5.69 -7.49
CA ILE A 3 7.77 6.56 -6.59
C ILE A 3 8.39 6.59 -5.20
N SER A 4 8.38 5.47 -4.50
CA SER A 4 8.86 5.35 -3.12
C SER A 4 9.22 3.90 -2.80
N ASN A 5 9.83 3.70 -1.63
CA ASN A 5 9.81 2.40 -0.98
C ASN A 5 8.40 2.08 -0.44
N PHE A 6 8.19 0.83 -0.02
CA PHE A 6 7.05 0.42 0.79
C PHE A 6 7.47 -0.63 1.83
N GLU A 7 6.69 -0.74 2.90
CA GLU A 7 6.82 -1.76 3.95
C GLU A 7 5.44 -2.21 4.44
N ILE A 8 5.22 -3.52 4.36
CA ILE A 8 4.06 -4.21 4.93
C ILE A 8 4.54 -4.97 6.16
N LEU A 9 3.90 -4.75 7.30
CA LEU A 9 4.39 -5.22 8.59
C LEU A 9 3.25 -5.78 9.44
N VAL A 10 3.44 -6.98 9.99
CA VAL A 10 2.68 -7.49 11.13
C VAL A 10 3.70 -8.03 12.12
N LYS A 11 4.11 -7.21 13.10
CA LYS A 11 5.19 -7.54 14.03
C LYS A 11 5.03 -6.91 15.42
N PRO A 12 5.60 -7.50 16.48
CA PRO A 12 5.77 -6.82 17.77
C PRO A 12 6.62 -5.57 17.60
N ILE A 13 6.23 -4.47 18.26
CA ILE A 13 6.96 -3.19 18.22
C ILE A 13 8.12 -3.14 19.21
N ALA A 14 8.11 -4.05 20.18
CA ALA A 14 9.13 -4.20 21.20
C ALA A 14 9.33 -5.69 21.49
N PRO A 15 10.49 -6.08 22.05
CA PRO A 15 10.66 -7.40 22.64
C PRO A 15 9.59 -7.70 23.70
N ALA A 16 9.41 -8.98 24.04
CA ALA A 16 8.54 -9.36 25.15
C ALA A 16 8.94 -8.59 26.42
N GLY A 17 8.00 -7.79 26.93
CA GLY A 17 8.20 -6.82 27.99
C GLY A 17 7.01 -6.79 28.94
N PRO A 18 6.96 -5.84 29.88
CA PRO A 18 5.83 -5.73 30.79
C PRO A 18 4.51 -5.51 30.03
N PRO A 19 3.37 -6.01 30.55
CA PRO A 19 2.04 -5.79 29.97
C PRO A 19 1.80 -4.30 29.68
N GLY A 20 1.27 -3.99 28.50
CA GLY A 20 1.00 -2.61 28.04
C GLY A 20 2.07 -1.98 27.15
N VAL A 21 3.31 -2.52 27.12
CA VAL A 21 4.37 -2.10 26.19
C VAL A 21 4.40 -3.00 24.94
N ALA A 22 3.96 -4.24 25.09
CA ALA A 22 3.95 -5.23 24.02
C ALA A 22 2.71 -5.03 23.12
N ARG A 23 2.90 -4.32 22.01
CA ARG A 23 1.89 -4.15 20.95
C ARG A 23 2.37 -4.78 19.65
N THR A 24 1.43 -5.23 18.83
CA THR A 24 1.71 -5.66 17.46
C THR A 24 1.31 -4.55 16.51
N VAL A 25 2.24 -4.07 15.69
CA VAL A 25 1.92 -3.14 14.61
C VAL A 25 1.39 -3.92 13.42
N VAL A 26 0.29 -3.42 12.84
CA VAL A 26 -0.22 -3.79 11.52
C VAL A 26 -0.04 -2.57 10.63
N GLN A 27 0.94 -2.61 9.74
CA GLN A 27 1.28 -1.51 8.82
C GLN A 27 0.97 -1.90 7.38
N ALA A 28 0.37 -0.94 6.67
CA ALA A 28 0.03 -1.03 5.27
C ALA A 28 0.57 0.18 4.49
N TYR A 29 0.69 0.00 3.18
CA TYR A 29 1.10 1.02 2.24
C TYR A 29 -0.11 1.62 1.51
N PHE A 30 -0.14 2.94 1.44
CA PHE A 30 -1.20 3.72 0.80
C PHE A 30 -0.57 4.63 -0.25
N LEU A 31 -1.16 4.68 -1.42
CA LEU A 31 -0.70 5.54 -2.51
C LEU A 31 -1.89 6.31 -3.07
N THR A 32 -1.96 7.59 -2.72
CA THR A 32 -2.95 8.51 -3.28
C THR A 32 -2.40 9.06 -4.60
N ILE A 33 -3.22 9.03 -5.65
CA ILE A 33 -2.86 9.47 -7.00
C ILE A 33 -3.99 10.35 -7.54
N SER A 34 -3.72 11.63 -7.77
CA SER A 34 -4.66 12.54 -8.44
C SER A 34 -4.27 12.75 -9.90
N ASN A 35 -5.22 12.53 -10.81
CA ASN A 35 -5.09 12.88 -12.21
C ASN A 35 -5.34 14.38 -12.38
N LEU A 36 -4.31 15.12 -12.82
CA LEU A 36 -4.40 16.58 -12.99
C LEU A 36 -4.83 16.96 -14.42
N ASP A 37 -5.04 16.00 -15.31
CA ASP A 37 -5.55 16.27 -16.65
C ASP A 37 -7.06 16.58 -16.60
N PRO A 38 -7.51 17.71 -17.17
CA PRO A 38 -8.91 18.13 -17.11
C PRO A 38 -9.81 17.47 -18.15
N ASN A 39 -9.25 16.76 -19.13
CA ASN A 39 -9.98 16.32 -20.31
C ASN A 39 -9.90 14.81 -20.54
N SER A 40 -8.95 14.13 -19.91
CA SER A 40 -8.63 12.74 -20.24
C SER A 40 -8.43 11.88 -19.01
N ASP A 41 -9.15 10.77 -19.00
CA ASP A 41 -8.89 9.65 -18.12
C ASP A 41 -7.53 9.05 -18.47
N VAL A 42 -6.84 8.52 -17.46
CA VAL A 42 -5.54 7.89 -17.64
C VAL A 42 -5.55 6.49 -17.06
N SER A 43 -5.03 5.53 -17.83
CA SER A 43 -4.74 4.20 -17.32
C SER A 43 -3.28 4.13 -16.87
N LEU A 44 -3.03 3.70 -15.64
CA LEU A 44 -1.72 3.61 -15.02
C LEU A 44 -1.39 2.16 -14.69
N ASP A 45 -0.16 1.76 -14.98
CA ASP A 45 0.43 0.53 -14.44
C ASP A 45 1.16 0.89 -13.14
N ILE A 46 0.69 0.33 -12.02
CA ILE A 46 1.32 0.42 -10.70
C ILE A 46 2.05 -0.89 -10.44
N ASP A 47 3.35 -0.79 -10.28
CA ASP A 47 4.27 -1.91 -10.26
C ASP A 47 4.97 -1.98 -8.90
N PHE A 48 4.74 -3.06 -8.16
CA PHE A 48 5.41 -3.35 -6.90
C PHE A 48 6.52 -4.37 -7.11
N THR A 49 7.71 -4.08 -6.60
CA THR A 49 8.83 -5.03 -6.60
C THR A 49 9.19 -5.44 -5.18
N ALA A 50 9.15 -6.75 -4.90
CA ALA A 50 9.58 -7.36 -3.63
C ALA A 50 10.26 -8.71 -3.92
N ILE A 51 11.33 -9.03 -3.17
CA ILE A 51 12.16 -10.22 -3.43
C ILE A 51 12.23 -11.14 -2.22
N THR A 52 12.51 -10.60 -1.02
CA THR A 52 12.76 -11.41 0.17
C THR A 52 12.14 -10.76 1.41
N PRO A 53 10.99 -11.27 1.90
CA PRO A 53 10.04 -12.11 1.17
C PRO A 53 9.38 -11.35 -0.01
N ASP A 54 8.79 -12.08 -0.95
CA ASP A 54 8.02 -11.50 -2.05
C ASP A 54 6.62 -11.04 -1.57
N LEU A 55 5.84 -10.47 -2.49
CA LEU A 55 4.40 -10.26 -2.27
C LEU A 55 3.66 -11.60 -2.39
N SER A 56 3.82 -12.43 -1.36
CA SER A 56 3.14 -13.71 -1.16
C SER A 56 1.61 -13.54 -0.98
N THR A 57 0.87 -14.64 -0.79
CA THR A 57 -0.58 -14.66 -0.53
C THR A 57 -1.02 -14.00 0.79
N ASN A 58 -0.11 -13.33 1.50
CA ASN A 58 -0.35 -12.69 2.79
C ASN A 58 -0.71 -11.19 2.66
N VAL A 59 -0.92 -10.70 1.44
CA VAL A 59 -1.31 -9.31 1.18
C VAL A 59 -2.62 -9.25 0.42
N ILE A 60 -3.37 -8.18 0.68
CA ILE A 60 -4.58 -7.81 -0.05
C ILE A 60 -4.40 -6.39 -0.58
N THR A 61 -4.95 -6.15 -1.77
CA THR A 61 -4.88 -4.85 -2.43
C THR A 61 -6.25 -4.34 -2.82
N PHE A 62 -6.39 -3.03 -2.79
CA PHE A 62 -7.60 -2.31 -3.17
C PHE A 62 -7.21 -1.13 -4.04
N PHE A 63 -8.12 -0.76 -4.94
CA PHE A 63 -8.03 0.52 -5.63
C PHE A 63 -9.40 1.16 -5.61
N ASP A 64 -9.44 2.38 -5.09
CA ASP A 64 -10.69 3.08 -4.84
C ASP A 64 -10.64 4.48 -5.40
N VAL A 65 -11.67 4.84 -6.18
CA VAL A 65 -11.93 6.19 -6.68
C VAL A 65 -13.26 6.73 -6.14
N ILE A 66 -14.18 5.84 -5.75
CA ILE A 66 -15.59 6.19 -5.47
C ILE A 66 -15.99 5.97 -4.00
N GLY A 67 -15.08 5.51 -3.15
CA GLY A 67 -15.31 5.18 -1.75
C GLY A 67 -15.73 3.73 -1.48
N SER A 68 -15.65 2.82 -2.47
CA SER A 68 -16.11 1.42 -2.32
C SER A 68 -15.07 0.48 -1.74
N ASN A 69 -13.77 0.79 -1.88
CA ASN A 69 -12.65 -0.11 -1.57
C ASN A 69 -12.83 -1.52 -2.17
N ASP A 70 -13.03 -1.60 -3.48
CA ASP A 70 -13.16 -2.90 -4.14
C ASP A 70 -11.81 -3.65 -4.21
N PRO A 71 -11.78 -4.96 -3.87
CA PRO A 71 -10.57 -5.76 -3.99
C PRO A 71 -10.00 -5.74 -5.41
N SER A 72 -8.70 -5.50 -5.50
CA SER A 72 -8.01 -5.23 -6.75
C SER A 72 -6.69 -5.98 -6.80
N ALA A 73 -6.73 -7.26 -7.18
CA ALA A 73 -5.58 -8.16 -7.12
C ALA A 73 -4.38 -7.69 -7.96
N LEU A 74 -3.19 -7.85 -7.39
CA LEU A 74 -1.92 -7.74 -8.10
C LEU A 74 -1.68 -8.95 -9.01
N ILE A 75 -1.14 -8.70 -10.21
CA ILE A 75 -0.80 -9.72 -11.19
C ILE A 75 0.72 -9.90 -11.21
N PRO A 76 1.26 -11.10 -10.91
CA PRO A 76 2.70 -11.34 -10.98
C PRO A 76 3.19 -11.21 -12.43
N LEU A 77 4.29 -10.47 -12.62
CA LEU A 77 4.99 -10.37 -13.90
C LEU A 77 6.04 -11.49 -14.04
N PRO A 78 6.47 -11.81 -15.28
CA PRO A 78 7.54 -12.78 -15.51
C PRO A 78 8.78 -12.49 -14.66
N GLY A 79 9.32 -13.53 -14.02
CA GLY A 79 10.47 -13.42 -13.10
C GLY A 79 10.09 -13.33 -11.62
N GLY A 80 8.79 -13.25 -11.27
CA GLY A 80 8.27 -13.53 -9.92
C GLY A 80 8.59 -12.49 -8.84
N LYS A 81 9.30 -11.41 -9.17
CA LYS A 81 9.73 -10.37 -8.22
C LYS A 81 8.90 -9.10 -8.32
N LYS A 82 8.12 -8.97 -9.38
CA LYS A 82 7.41 -7.75 -9.75
C LYS A 82 5.94 -8.09 -9.95
N PHE A 83 5.07 -7.24 -9.44
CA PHE A 83 3.63 -7.45 -9.38
C PHE A 83 2.95 -6.17 -9.86
N ARG A 84 2.03 -6.30 -10.81
CA ARG A 84 1.39 -5.16 -11.48
C ARG A 84 -0.08 -5.09 -11.15
N ARG A 85 -0.57 -3.88 -10.96
CA ARG A 85 -1.97 -3.56 -11.16
C ARG A 85 -2.14 -2.42 -12.14
N THR A 86 -2.97 -2.64 -13.16
CA THR A 86 -3.43 -1.57 -14.03
C THR A 86 -4.72 -0.98 -13.46
N VAL A 87 -4.77 0.33 -13.33
CA VAL A 87 -5.91 1.10 -12.82
C VAL A 87 -6.26 2.23 -13.78
N THR A 88 -7.51 2.67 -13.78
CA THR A 88 -7.95 3.85 -14.55
C THR A 88 -8.38 4.94 -13.58
N LEU A 89 -7.83 6.14 -13.77
CA LEU A 89 -8.18 7.35 -13.04
C LEU A 89 -8.95 8.29 -13.98
N PRO A 90 -10.17 8.67 -13.63
CA PRO A 90 -10.90 9.68 -14.38
C PRO A 90 -10.16 11.04 -14.42
N ALA A 91 -10.47 11.85 -15.42
CA ALA A 91 -10.00 13.24 -15.49
C ALA A 91 -10.36 14.01 -14.20
N CYS A 92 -9.43 14.81 -13.69
CA CYS A 92 -9.58 15.59 -12.45
C CYS A 92 -9.95 14.79 -11.18
N ASP A 93 -9.75 13.48 -11.16
CA ASP A 93 -10.16 12.63 -10.04
C ASP A 93 -8.96 12.08 -9.25
N THR A 94 -9.23 11.55 -8.05
CA THR A 94 -8.23 10.98 -7.16
C THR A 94 -8.56 9.54 -6.81
N GLY A 95 -7.60 8.65 -7.04
CA GLY A 95 -7.67 7.27 -6.57
C GLY A 95 -6.73 7.03 -5.41
N LEU A 96 -7.11 6.06 -4.58
CA LEU A 96 -6.31 5.52 -3.50
C LEU A 96 -6.01 4.05 -3.79
N PHE A 97 -4.73 3.73 -3.92
CA PHE A 97 -4.25 2.35 -3.95
C PHE A 97 -3.83 1.93 -2.55
N LEU A 98 -4.32 0.78 -2.09
CA LEU A 98 -4.01 0.22 -0.78
C LEU A 98 -3.32 -1.13 -0.98
N LEU A 99 -2.20 -1.34 -0.29
CA LEU A 99 -1.54 -2.63 -0.14
C LEU A 99 -1.44 -2.94 1.36
N GLN A 100 -2.14 -3.97 1.80
CA GLN A 100 -2.34 -4.27 3.22
C GLN A 100 -1.97 -5.73 3.54
N PRO A 101 -1.61 -6.05 4.80
CA PRO A 101 -1.62 -7.42 5.28
C PRO A 101 -3.04 -8.02 5.17
N ASP A 102 -3.17 -9.23 4.64
CA ASP A 102 -4.47 -9.91 4.55
C ASP A 102 -4.81 -10.62 5.86
N ILE A 103 -5.14 -9.84 6.89
CA ILE A 103 -5.55 -10.36 8.20
C ILE A 103 -7.01 -10.85 8.23
N ILE A 104 -7.78 -10.60 7.17
CA ILE A 104 -9.18 -11.04 7.06
C ILE A 104 -9.21 -12.51 6.65
N ILE A 105 -8.47 -12.87 5.59
CA ILE A 105 -8.41 -14.25 5.09
C ILE A 105 -7.35 -15.04 5.86
N ASN A 106 -6.25 -14.41 6.29
CA ASN A 106 -5.17 -15.04 7.06
C ASN A 106 -5.03 -14.44 8.47
N PRO A 107 -6.02 -14.63 9.37
CA PRO A 107 -5.97 -14.08 10.73
C PRO A 107 -4.77 -14.61 11.55
N ALA A 108 -4.19 -15.75 11.15
CA ALA A 108 -2.97 -16.29 11.75
C ALA A 108 -1.76 -15.34 11.66
N LEU A 109 -1.78 -14.37 10.74
CA LEU A 109 -0.75 -13.32 10.65
C LEU A 109 -0.66 -12.48 11.93
N LEU A 110 -1.80 -12.21 12.59
CA LEU A 110 -1.82 -11.46 13.85
C LEU A 110 -1.22 -12.27 15.00
N THR A 111 -1.52 -13.57 15.07
CA THR A 111 -0.99 -14.45 16.12
C THR A 111 0.48 -14.78 15.92
N ALA A 112 0.92 -14.96 14.67
CA ALA A 112 2.31 -15.25 14.35
C ALA A 112 3.20 -14.00 14.46
N ALA A 113 2.64 -12.82 14.14
CA ALA A 113 3.27 -11.51 14.22
C ALA A 113 4.69 -11.50 13.62
N ASN A 114 4.84 -12.09 12.44
CA ASN A 114 6.13 -12.28 11.78
C ASN A 114 6.16 -11.86 10.30
N LEU A 115 5.15 -11.11 9.84
CA LEU A 115 5.12 -10.62 8.46
C LEU A 115 5.95 -9.35 8.32
N GLU A 116 6.88 -9.35 7.36
CA GLU A 116 7.64 -8.17 6.98
C GLU A 116 7.99 -8.28 5.51
N ILE A 117 7.36 -7.46 4.67
CA ILE A 117 7.65 -7.39 3.23
C ILE A 117 8.09 -5.96 2.92
N ARG A 118 9.24 -5.81 2.28
CA ARG A 118 9.79 -4.52 1.85
C ARG A 118 10.09 -4.52 0.37
N GLY A 119 9.94 -3.35 -0.23
CA GLY A 119 10.18 -3.19 -1.64
C GLY A 119 10.10 -1.75 -2.10
N TYR A 120 9.86 -1.57 -3.39
CA TYR A 120 9.62 -0.28 -4.00
C TYR A 120 8.48 -0.34 -5.01
N VAL A 121 7.88 0.82 -5.26
CA VAL A 121 6.77 0.99 -6.19
C VAL A 121 7.17 1.90 -7.35
N GLU A 122 6.73 1.53 -8.54
CA GLU A 122 6.87 2.31 -9.75
C GLU A 122 5.49 2.58 -10.36
N ILE A 123 5.34 3.71 -11.06
CA ILE A 123 4.16 4.02 -11.86
C ILE A 123 4.59 4.36 -13.29
N SER A 124 3.84 3.87 -14.28
CA SER A 124 3.94 4.28 -15.68
C SER A 124 2.56 4.47 -16.29
N VAL A 125 2.46 5.26 -17.35
CA VAL A 125 1.25 5.26 -18.19
C VAL A 125 1.12 3.86 -18.80
N SER A 126 -0.06 3.26 -18.63
CA SER A 126 -0.35 1.94 -19.18
C SER A 126 -0.46 2.03 -20.70
N PRO A 127 -0.02 1.02 -21.46
CA PRO A 127 -0.29 0.93 -22.90
C PRO A 127 -1.79 0.93 -23.25
N LEU A 128 -2.67 0.68 -22.27
CA LEU A 128 -4.12 0.75 -22.42
C LEU A 128 -4.68 2.19 -22.28
N SER A 129 -3.84 3.17 -21.92
CA SER A 129 -4.24 4.57 -21.81
C SER A 129 -4.43 5.18 -23.19
N ALA A 130 -5.46 6.03 -23.33
CA ALA A 130 -5.69 6.79 -24.57
C ALA A 130 -4.72 7.97 -24.72
N ILE A 131 -4.19 8.47 -23.60
CA ILE A 131 -3.16 9.51 -23.58
C ILE A 131 -1.78 8.89 -23.32
N PRO A 132 -0.73 9.35 -24.02
CA PRO A 132 0.61 8.82 -23.82
C PRO A 132 1.26 9.35 -22.55
N ALA A 133 0.94 10.58 -22.13
CA ALA A 133 1.58 11.26 -21.02
C ALA A 133 0.56 11.94 -20.10
N VAL A 134 0.90 12.10 -18.83
CA VAL A 134 0.03 12.72 -17.82
C VAL A 134 0.83 13.40 -16.71
N GLN A 135 0.24 14.42 -16.07
CA GLN A 135 0.72 14.97 -14.80
C GLN A 135 -0.12 14.42 -13.65
N LEU A 136 0.55 13.87 -12.64
CA LEU A 136 -0.10 13.31 -11.46
C LEU A 136 0.42 14.00 -10.20
N LEU A 137 -0.45 14.21 -9.22
CA LEU A 137 -0.04 14.44 -7.84
C LEU A 137 -0.04 13.10 -7.11
N VAL A 138 1.10 12.70 -6.55
CA VAL A 138 1.23 11.43 -5.82
C VAL A 138 1.61 11.68 -4.36
N THR A 139 0.98 10.93 -3.46
CA THR A 139 1.28 10.94 -2.03
C THR A 139 1.36 9.49 -1.52
N PRO A 140 2.57 8.93 -1.40
CA PRO A 140 2.79 7.64 -0.77
C PRO A 140 2.82 7.80 0.76
N GLU A 141 2.21 6.87 1.48
CA GLU A 141 2.11 6.88 2.94
C GLU A 141 2.24 5.46 3.50
N HIS A 142 2.74 5.35 4.73
CA HIS A 142 2.45 4.20 5.57
C HIS A 142 1.41 4.59 6.62
N ARG A 143 0.46 3.69 6.83
CA ARG A 143 -0.48 3.79 7.95
C ARG A 143 -0.37 2.53 8.79
N GLY A 144 -0.22 2.72 10.09
CA GLY A 144 -0.03 1.65 11.06
C GLY A 144 -1.11 1.70 12.13
N THR A 145 -1.58 0.54 12.55
CA THR A 145 -2.42 0.38 13.75
C THR A 145 -1.67 -0.47 14.76
N PHE A 146 -1.63 -0.04 16.01
CA PHE A 146 -1.06 -0.82 17.10
C PHE A 146 -2.16 -1.59 17.82
N ILE A 147 -2.03 -2.92 17.83
CA ILE A 147 -3.00 -3.83 18.42
C ILE A 147 -2.41 -4.38 19.73
N PRO A 148 -3.14 -4.31 20.86
CA PRO A 148 -2.74 -4.95 22.10
C PRO A 148 -2.55 -6.47 21.92
N GLN A 149 -1.51 -7.05 22.53
CA GLN A 149 -1.25 -8.50 22.45
C GLN A 149 -2.18 -9.32 23.35
N ASP A 150 -2.65 -8.74 24.45
CA ASP A 150 -3.50 -9.39 25.45
C ASP A 150 -4.99 -9.09 25.17
N LEU A 151 -5.58 -9.79 24.20
CA LEU A 151 -6.99 -9.60 23.82
C LEU A 151 -8.01 -10.18 24.84
N ILE A 152 -7.57 -10.77 25.97
CA ILE A 152 -8.47 -11.38 26.97
C ILE A 152 -7.98 -11.19 28.42
N PRO A 153 -8.81 -10.66 29.35
CA PRO A 153 -10.04 -9.90 29.07
C PRO A 153 -9.62 -8.53 28.52
N PRO A 154 -10.32 -7.93 27.54
CA PRO A 154 -9.89 -6.64 27.01
C PRO A 154 -10.17 -5.56 28.07
N PRO A 155 -9.16 -4.94 28.72
CA PRO A 155 -9.37 -3.56 29.14
C PRO A 155 -9.51 -2.78 27.83
N ASP A 156 -10.53 -1.93 27.75
CA ASP A 156 -10.76 -0.93 26.69
C ASP A 156 -9.84 -1.06 25.47
N LEU A 157 -10.36 -1.59 24.34
CA LEU A 157 -9.60 -1.81 23.11
C LEU A 157 -8.86 -0.53 22.68
N ASP A 158 -7.62 -0.38 23.16
CA ASP A 158 -6.79 0.81 22.98
C ASP A 158 -6.03 0.67 21.67
N PHE A 159 -6.66 1.15 20.60
CA PHE A 159 -6.06 1.22 19.28
C PHE A 159 -5.39 2.57 19.10
N ASP A 160 -4.06 2.53 18.97
CA ASP A 160 -3.32 3.67 18.46
C ASP A 160 -3.14 3.55 16.95
N GLN A 161 -3.17 4.69 16.27
CA GLN A 161 -2.91 4.78 14.84
C GLN A 161 -1.80 5.77 14.56
N LEU A 162 -1.05 5.49 13.50
CA LEU A 162 -0.04 6.39 12.96
C LEU A 162 -0.22 6.47 11.44
N ALA A 163 0.06 7.64 10.88
CA ALA A 163 0.17 7.83 9.44
C ALA A 163 1.33 8.80 9.16
N TYR A 164 2.17 8.46 8.19
CA TYR A 164 3.25 9.32 7.75
C TYR A 164 3.49 9.18 6.24
N ALA A 165 3.78 10.31 5.61
CA ALA A 165 4.14 10.35 4.21
C ALA A 165 5.55 9.78 3.99
N LEU A 166 5.74 9.15 2.84
CA LEU A 166 7.03 8.58 2.43
C LEU A 166 7.76 9.53 1.49
N PRO A 167 9.10 9.52 1.50
CA PRO A 167 9.88 10.25 0.51
C PRO A 167 9.55 9.80 -0.90
N ILE A 168 9.33 10.76 -1.78
CA ILE A 168 9.19 10.51 -3.21
C ILE A 168 10.58 10.56 -3.84
N ALA A 169 10.95 9.56 -4.65
CA ALA A 169 12.28 9.42 -5.22
C ALA A 169 12.74 10.66 -6.01
N GLY A 170 11.81 11.38 -6.65
CA GLY A 170 12.09 12.63 -7.38
C GLY A 170 12.03 13.91 -6.53
N GLY A 171 11.70 13.83 -5.24
CA GLY A 171 11.57 14.98 -4.33
C GLY A 171 10.39 15.92 -4.61
N LYS A 172 9.56 15.63 -5.61
CA LYS A 172 8.38 16.41 -5.99
C LYS A 172 7.15 15.52 -5.95
N ALA A 173 6.08 16.01 -5.31
CA ALA A 173 4.79 15.32 -5.28
C ALA A 173 4.07 15.36 -6.63
N ILE A 174 4.29 16.41 -7.42
CA ILE A 174 3.81 16.46 -8.81
C ILE A 174 4.85 15.79 -9.70
N ILE A 175 4.41 14.77 -10.43
CA ILE A 175 5.22 13.96 -11.33
C ILE A 175 4.66 14.04 -12.75
N ALA A 176 5.55 14.01 -13.74
CA ALA A 176 5.18 13.92 -15.14
C ALA A 176 5.58 12.53 -15.65
N LEU A 177 4.61 11.78 -16.16
CA LEU A 177 4.84 10.48 -16.78
C LEU A 177 4.74 10.63 -18.30
N PRO A 178 5.75 10.15 -19.06
CA PRO A 178 5.75 10.17 -20.51
C PRO A 178 4.95 9.02 -21.12
#